data_AF-A0A915E0V4-F1
#
_entry.id   AF-A0A915E0V4-F1
#
_cell.length_a   1.000
_cell.length_b   1.000
_cell.length_c   1.000
_cell.angle_alpha   90.00
_cell.angle_beta   90.00
_cell.angle_gamma   90.00
#
_symmetry.space_group_name_H-M   'P 1'
#
loop_
_entity.id
_entity.type
_entity.pdbx_description
1 polymer ?
#
loop_
_entity_poly.entity_id
_entity_poly.type
_entity_poly.pdbx_seq_one_letter_code
_entity_poly.pdbx_strand_id
1 'polypeptide(L)'
;MDKRDFLQLWKEIPEQNEVQFTITNTPSLSADDICSKLQQNNVFTVARRNVDGQELLYHSIKYVNQIFILSELKMQQNNSTLTLSLKSRYLPFIANINDIYQTILSSQ
;
A
#
# COMPACT_ATOMS: atom_id res chain seq x y z
N MET A 1 13.25 3.29 -3.51
CA MET A 1 13.49 3.48 -2.07
C MET A 1 13.86 2.13 -1.51
N ASP A 2 14.97 2.03 -0.79
CA ASP A 2 15.44 0.76 -0.29
C ASP A 2 14.63 0.30 0.92
N LYS A 3 14.61 -1.02 1.16
CA LYS A 3 13.92 -1.62 2.30
C LYS A 3 14.39 -1.06 3.65
N ARG A 4 15.67 -0.65 3.74
CA ARG A 4 16.24 -0.06 4.96
C ARG A 4 15.61 1.30 5.26
N ASP A 5 15.56 2.19 4.27
CA ASP A 5 14.89 3.49 4.38
C ASP A 5 13.40 3.33 4.68
N PHE A 6 12.75 2.33 4.08
CA PHE A 6 11.35 2.01 4.36
C PHE A 6 11.12 1.67 5.83
N LEU A 7 11.90 0.75 6.38
CA LEU A 7 11.78 0.37 7.79
C LEU A 7 12.11 1.53 8.73
N GLN A 8 13.07 2.37 8.36
CA GLN A 8 13.42 3.55 9.13
C GLN A 8 12.27 4.56 9.16
N LEU A 9 11.75 4.96 8.00
CA LEU A 9 10.61 5.88 7.91
C LEU A 9 9.34 5.30 8.55
N TRP A 10 9.12 3.98 8.42
CA TRP A 10 7.96 3.31 9.02
C TRP A 10 7.99 3.35 10.56
N LYS A 11 9.18 3.22 11.15
CA LYS A 11 9.37 3.34 12.61
C LYS A 11 9.36 4.78 13.08
N GLU A 12 9.80 5.70 12.22
CA GLU A 12 9.88 7.13 12.53
C GLU A 12 8.49 7.80 12.51
N ILE A 13 7.59 7.35 11.63
CA ILE A 13 6.21 7.83 11.58
C ILE A 13 5.42 7.17 12.74
N PRO A 14 4.86 7.97 13.66
CA PRO A 14 4.08 7.42 14.78
C PRO A 14 2.79 6.75 14.27
N GLU A 15 2.35 5.69 14.95
CA GLU A 15 1.15 4.92 14.57
C GLU A 15 -0.13 5.75 14.57
N GLN A 16 -0.18 6.85 15.32
CA GLN A 16 -1.28 7.82 15.25
C GLN A 16 -1.45 8.44 13.85
N ASN A 17 -0.40 8.42 13.02
CA ASN A 17 -0.41 8.87 11.64
C ASN A 17 -0.58 7.70 10.65
N GLU A 18 -0.87 6.49 11.15
CA GLU A 18 -1.33 5.38 10.34
C GLU A 18 -2.83 5.45 10.19
N VAL A 19 -3.29 5.36 8.94
CA VAL A 19 -4.71 5.22 8.63
C VAL A 19 -4.90 3.92 7.89
N GLN A 20 -5.77 3.08 8.42
CA GLN A 20 -6.12 1.80 7.83
C GLN A 20 -7.44 1.93 7.08
N PHE A 21 -7.44 1.44 5.84
CA PHE A 21 -8.57 1.41 4.94
C PHE A 21 -8.88 -0.03 4.56
N THR A 22 -10.15 -0.29 4.27
CA THR A 22 -10.59 -1.57 3.71
C THR A 22 -10.98 -1.35 2.27
N ILE A 23 -10.34 -2.08 1.36
CA ILE A 23 -10.60 -2.02 -0.08
C ILE A 23 -11.18 -3.36 -0.53
N THR A 24 -12.24 -3.30 -1.32
CA THR A 24 -12.82 -4.52 -1.92
C THR A 24 -12.09 -4.83 -3.22
N ASN A 25 -11.47 -6.00 -3.28
CA ASN A 25 -10.87 -6.58 -4.48
C ASN A 25 -11.96 -7.21 -5.35
N THR A 26 -12.79 -6.38 -5.99
CA THR A 26 -13.88 -6.82 -6.86
C THR A 26 -13.44 -7.71 -8.04
N PRO A 27 -12.27 -7.51 -8.69
CA PRO A 27 -11.83 -8.40 -9.76
C PRO A 27 -11.11 -9.66 -9.25
N SER A 28 -10.99 -9.85 -7.93
CA SER A 28 -10.18 -10.92 -7.33
C SER A 28 -8.74 -10.95 -7.88
N LEU A 29 -8.15 -9.77 -8.07
CA LEU A 29 -6.78 -9.61 -8.56
C LEU A 29 -5.79 -10.28 -7.61
N SER A 30 -4.79 -10.97 -8.14
CA SER A 30 -3.71 -11.55 -7.34
C SER A 30 -2.77 -10.45 -6.85
N ALA A 31 -1.96 -10.74 -5.82
CA ALA A 31 -0.94 -9.81 -5.33
C ALA A 31 0.02 -9.34 -6.44
N ASP A 32 0.35 -10.21 -7.40
CA ASP A 32 1.17 -9.85 -8.57
C ASP A 32 0.47 -8.86 -9.51
N ASP A 33 -0.82 -9.04 -9.80
CA ASP A 33 -1.60 -8.12 -10.63
C ASP A 33 -1.69 -6.74 -9.97
N ILE A 34 -1.94 -6.73 -8.65
CA ILE A 34 -2.00 -5.50 -7.86
C ILE A 34 -0.63 -4.80 -7.89
N CYS A 35 0.45 -5.53 -7.62
CA CYS A 35 1.81 -5.01 -7.69
C CYS A 35 2.12 -4.40 -9.07
N SER A 36 1.74 -5.09 -10.15
CA SER A 36 1.96 -4.62 -11.52
C SER A 36 1.18 -3.33 -11.81
N LYS A 37 -0.11 -3.28 -11.46
CA LYS A 37 -0.95 -2.08 -11.59
C LYS A 37 -0.43 -0.90 -10.76
N LEU A 38 -0.02 -1.17 -9.52
CA LEU A 38 0.57 -0.16 -8.63
C LEU A 38 1.89 0.37 -9.19
N GLN A 39 2.76 -0.50 -9.71
CA GLN A 39 4.02 -0.12 -10.31
C GLN A 39 3.84 0.81 -11.52
N GLN A 40 2.81 0.59 -12.35
CA GLN A 40 2.45 1.50 -13.45
C GLN A 40 2.01 2.89 -12.98
N ASN A 41 1.56 3.01 -11.73
CA ASN A 41 1.10 4.25 -11.11
C ASN A 41 2.16 4.88 -10.19
N ASN A 42 3.44 4.58 -10.39
CA ASN A 42 4.58 5.07 -9.57
C ASN A 42 4.56 4.58 -8.11
N VAL A 43 3.89 3.46 -7.83
CA VAL A 43 3.88 2.81 -6.52
C VAL A 43 4.80 1.60 -6.58
N PHE A 44 5.94 1.66 -5.88
CA PHE A 44 6.96 0.62 -5.96
C PHE A 44 6.87 -0.34 -4.78
N THR A 45 6.78 -1.64 -5.07
CA THR A 45 6.83 -2.69 -4.06
C THR A 45 8.24 -2.82 -3.50
N VAL A 46 8.37 -2.59 -2.20
CA VAL A 46 9.63 -2.66 -1.45
C VAL A 46 9.85 -4.07 -0.90
N ALA A 47 8.78 -4.71 -0.41
CA ALA A 47 8.84 -6.04 0.15
C ALA A 47 7.50 -6.77 0.00
N ARG A 48 7.56 -8.09 -0.12
CA ARG A 48 6.42 -8.99 -0.07
C ARG A 48 6.68 -10.05 0.98
N ARG A 49 5.68 -10.33 1.80
CA ARG A 49 5.69 -11.41 2.78
C ARG A 49 4.43 -12.23 2.59
N ASN A 50 4.57 -13.54 2.68
CA ASN A 50 3.44 -14.44 2.85
C ASN A 50 3.46 -14.93 4.30
N VAL A 51 2.35 -14.76 5.03
CA VAL A 51 2.18 -15.15 6.43
C VAL A 51 0.84 -15.86 6.55
N ASP A 52 0.84 -17.14 6.92
CA ASP A 52 -0.38 -17.94 7.15
C ASP A 52 -1.41 -17.87 6.00
N GLY A 53 -0.95 -17.88 4.74
CA GLY A 53 -1.83 -17.75 3.57
C GLY A 53 -2.34 -16.33 3.31
N GLN A 54 -1.76 -15.33 3.97
CA GLN A 54 -2.03 -13.91 3.77
C GLN A 54 -0.80 -13.26 3.12
N GLU A 55 -1.03 -12.47 2.09
CA GLU A 55 0.02 -11.72 1.42
C GLU A 55 0.08 -10.30 2.00
N LEU A 56 1.22 -9.94 2.57
CA LEU A 56 1.54 -8.60 2.99
C LEU A 56 2.52 -7.98 2.00
N LEU A 57 2.08 -6.92 1.33
CA LEU A 57 2.84 -6.17 0.36
C LEU A 57 3.16 -4.80 0.93
N TYR A 58 4.43 -4.45 0.95
CA TYR A 58 4.92 -3.15 1.40
C TYR A 58 5.27 -2.32 0.18
N HIS A 59 4.65 -1.15 0.04
CA HIS A 59 4.92 -0.25 -1.08
C HIS A 59 5.41 1.11 -0.61
N SER A 60 6.28 1.70 -1.42
CA SER A 60 6.72 3.08 -1.28
C SER A 60 6.18 3.90 -2.44
N ILE A 61 5.64 5.07 -2.11
CA ILE A 61 5.11 6.03 -3.07
C ILE A 61 5.96 7.30 -2.94
N LYS A 62 6.55 7.73 -4.05
CA LYS A 62 7.36 8.95 -4.10
C LYS A 62 6.55 10.08 -4.73
N TYR A 63 6.25 11.12 -3.96
CA TYR A 63 5.65 12.35 -4.45
C TYR A 63 6.70 13.32 -5.00
N VAL A 64 6.24 14.27 -5.83
CA VAL A 64 7.06 15.27 -6.52
C VAL A 64 7.94 16.14 -5.60
N ASN A 65 7.57 16.29 -4.32
CA ASN A 65 8.32 17.07 -3.32
C ASN A 65 9.27 16.23 -2.45
N GLN A 66 9.74 15.07 -2.93
CA GLN A 66 10.53 14.11 -2.13
C GLN A 66 9.80 13.63 -0.86
N ILE A 67 8.47 13.74 -0.85
CA ILE A 67 7.63 13.18 0.21
C ILE A 67 7.46 11.69 -0.09
N PHE A 68 7.74 10.87 0.90
CA PHE A 68 7.52 9.43 0.84
C PHE A 68 6.27 9.07 1.61
N ILE A 69 5.38 8.32 0.97
CA ILE A 69 4.23 7.70 1.61
C ILE A 69 4.48 6.20 1.61
N LEU A 70 4.26 5.59 2.77
CA LEU A 70 4.44 4.16 2.97
C LEU A 70 3.05 3.51 2.97
N SER A 71 2.93 2.39 2.27
CA SER A 71 1.73 1.58 2.34
C SER A 71 2.08 0.13 2.69
N GLU A 72 1.19 -0.49 3.45
CA GLU A 72 1.13 -1.92 3.66
C GLU A 72 -0.23 -2.39 3.16
N LEU A 73 -0.24 -3.28 2.17
CA LEU A 73 -1.44 -3.92 1.67
C LEU A 73 -1.45 -5.37 2.13
N LYS A 74 -2.49 -5.75 2.85
CA LYS A 74 -2.71 -7.10 3.36
C LYS A 74 -3.87 -7.74 2.62
N MET A 75 -3.60 -8.90 2.04
CA MET A 75 -4.54 -9.69 1.25
C MET A 75 -4.70 -11.07 1.89
N GLN A 76 -5.93 -11.57 2.03
CA GLN A 76 -6.19 -12.93 2.50
C GLN A 76 -6.63 -13.82 1.34
N GLN A 77 -6.05 -15.03 1.22
CA GLN A 77 -6.35 -15.97 0.13
C GLN A 77 -7.82 -16.43 0.03
N ASN A 78 -8.67 -16.12 1.02
CA ASN A 78 -10.09 -16.49 1.05
C ASN A 78 -11.03 -15.30 1.20
N ASN A 79 -10.51 -14.07 1.13
CA ASN A 79 -11.31 -12.88 1.39
C ASN A 79 -11.09 -11.87 0.26
N SER A 80 -12.18 -11.43 -0.36
CA SER A 80 -12.14 -10.37 -1.38
C SER A 80 -11.88 -8.98 -0.77
N THR A 81 -11.61 -8.89 0.53
CA THR A 81 -11.24 -7.64 1.20
C THR A 81 -9.73 -7.56 1.38
N LEU A 82 -9.18 -6.40 1.03
CA LEU A 82 -7.80 -6.01 1.21
C LEU A 82 -7.74 -4.96 2.31
N THR A 83 -6.81 -5.12 3.24
CA THR A 83 -6.55 -4.11 4.25
C THR A 83 -5.36 -3.27 3.81
N LEU A 84 -5.61 -1.99 3.52
CA LEU A 84 -4.58 -1.03 3.13
C LEU A 84 -4.25 -0.14 4.33
N SER A 85 -3.08 -0.32 4.94
CA SER A 85 -2.52 0.59 5.94
C SER A 85 -1.62 1.61 5.25
N LEU A 86 -1.90 2.89 5.46
CA LEU A 86 -1.10 4.00 4.93
C LEU A 86 -0.46 4.77 6.08
N LYS A 87 0.85 4.97 5.99
CA LYS A 87 1.62 5.82 6.90
C LYS A 87 2.25 6.97 6.13
N SER A 88 2.03 8.17 6.64
CA SER A 88 2.70 9.37 6.15
C SER A 88 2.83 10.41 7.26
N ARG A 89 3.86 11.26 7.16
CA ARG A 89 3.95 12.48 7.99
C ARG A 89 2.86 13.50 7.64
N TYR A 90 2.24 13.36 6.46
CA TYR A 90 1.22 14.26 5.96
C TYR A 90 -0.09 13.51 5.70
N LEU A 91 -0.96 13.48 6.70
CA LEU A 91 -2.29 12.87 6.65
C LEU A 91 -3.17 13.32 5.46
N PRO A 92 -3.14 14.58 4.99
CA PRO A 92 -3.98 14.99 3.86
C PRO A 92 -3.70 14.21 2.57
N PHE A 93 -2.47 13.74 2.36
CA PHE A 93 -2.13 12.93 1.19
C PHE A 93 -2.59 11.48 1.34
N ILE A 94 -2.76 10.99 2.58
CA ILE A 94 -3.19 9.61 2.83
C ILE A 94 -4.59 9.36 2.27
N ALA A 95 -5.52 10.28 2.50
CA ALA A 95 -6.89 10.17 1.97
C ALA A 95 -6.88 10.05 0.44
N ASN A 96 -6.12 10.92 -0.22
CA ASN A 96 -5.99 10.92 -1.68
C ASN A 96 -5.35 9.62 -2.21
N ILE A 97 -4.41 9.02 -1.47
CA ILE A 97 -3.81 7.73 -1.85
C ILE A 97 -4.83 6.60 -1.75
N ASN A 98 -5.70 6.58 -0.73
CA ASN A 98 -6.76 5.58 -0.65
C ASN A 98 -7.67 5.62 -1.89
N ASP A 99 -8.12 6.81 -2.32
CA ASP A 99 -8.93 6.96 -3.54
C ASP A 99 -8.18 6.50 -4.80
N ILE A 100 -6.88 6.79 -4.88
CA ILE A 100 -6.03 6.31 -5.98
C ILE A 100 -5.94 4.78 -5.97
N TYR A 101 -5.71 4.15 -4.81
CA TYR A 101 -5.67 2.68 -4.70
C TYR A 101 -7.00 2.06 -5.11
N GLN A 102 -8.13 2.60 -4.63
CA GLN A 102 -9.44 2.13 -5.05
C GLN A 102 -9.64 2.27 -6.55
N THR A 103 -9.22 3.39 -7.15
CA THR A 103 -9.32 3.63 -8.59
C THR A 103 -8.47 2.64 -9.39
N ILE A 104 -7.21 2.43 -9.00
CA ILE A 104 -6.28 1.50 -9.67
C ILE A 104 -6.80 0.07 -9.60
N LEU A 105 -7.31 -0.34 -8.43
CA LEU A 105 -7.82 -1.69 -8.20
C LEU A 105 -9.19 -1.91 -8.87
N SER A 106 -10.01 -0.87 -8.97
CA SER A 106 -11.33 -0.92 -9.63
C SER A 106 -11.25 -0.74 -11.14
N SER A 107 -10.14 -0.18 -11.66
CA SER A 107 -9.92 -0.07 -13.10
C SER A 107 -9.78 -1.46 -13.70
N GLN A 108 -10.77 -1.87 -14.50
CA GLN A 108 -10.77 -3.13 -15.26
C GLN A 108 -9.69 -3.12 -16.34
#